data_AF-A0A4W6CIT1-F1
#
_entry.id   AF-A0A4W6CIT1-F1
#
_cell.length_a   1.000
_cell.length_b   1.000
_cell.length_c   1.000
_cell.angle_alpha   90.00
_cell.angle_beta   90.00
_cell.angle_gamma   90.00
#
_symmetry.space_group_name_H-M   'P 1'
#
loop_
_entity.id
_entity.type
_entity.pdbx_description
1 polymer ?
#
loop_
_entity_poly.entity_id
_entity_poly.type
_entity_poly.pdbx_seq_one_letter_code
_entity_poly.pdbx_strand_id
1 'polypeptide(L)'
;MADDYRRQGFELERRIFELDIKCSSLRAEKQDDDYLQNASAILDKLKSFYRQGGESSNLSKLLQDYTQVILDITFYEENKLVDQEFPEDCSPFKIQQLLQDLTEPEVLAGRLAPAQEVQSVLGLELLECLYWRRGALLYMYCHTLHQRKQWIKKNKDTFLKCIQEGVRYLMRMLQVRNSVKLNDGVVLHDTATAGFLSEGKNVITLNNKNCCTDPHLIILTVSLCFRPGIFSDTHLLTMMYIGEMCFWAVKYEDCSADTMDRKEDRLQFRDIGTQILNKYVLACEGPLQGQGWNTENAKEILSILQ
;
A
#
# COMPACT_ATOMS: atom_id res chain seq x y z
N MET A 1 21.55 -27.37 -5.51
CA MET A 1 21.82 -26.70 -4.21
C MET A 1 22.95 -25.68 -4.32
N ALA A 2 24.25 -26.05 -4.38
CA ALA A 2 25.34 -25.04 -4.46
C ALA A 2 25.31 -24.15 -5.72
N ASP A 3 24.84 -24.70 -6.85
CA ASP A 3 24.67 -23.95 -8.12
C ASP A 3 23.46 -23.00 -8.12
N ASP A 4 22.40 -23.33 -7.38
CA ASP A 4 21.20 -22.48 -7.27
C ASP A 4 21.47 -21.23 -6.42
N TYR A 5 22.19 -21.40 -5.31
CA TYR A 5 22.58 -20.26 -4.45
C TYR A 5 23.49 -19.26 -5.19
N ARG A 6 24.40 -19.75 -6.05
CA ARG A 6 25.21 -18.86 -6.89
C ARG A 6 24.34 -18.11 -7.90
N ARG A 7 23.43 -18.80 -8.61
CA ARG A 7 22.54 -18.16 -9.60
C ARG A 7 21.63 -17.10 -8.98
N GLN A 8 21.09 -17.37 -7.79
CA GLN A 8 20.25 -16.44 -7.03
C GLN A 8 21.01 -15.17 -6.61
N GLY A 9 22.28 -15.31 -6.19
CA GLY A 9 23.15 -14.17 -5.87
C GLY A 9 23.39 -13.25 -7.06
N PHE A 10 23.66 -13.81 -8.24
CA PHE A 10 23.91 -13.04 -9.48
C PHE A 10 22.69 -12.27 -9.98
N GLU A 11 21.47 -12.79 -9.78
CA GLU A 11 20.25 -12.09 -10.21
C GLU A 11 20.02 -10.80 -9.39
N LEU A 12 20.10 -10.91 -8.06
CA LEU A 12 19.94 -9.75 -7.18
C LEU A 12 21.07 -8.73 -7.39
N GLU A 13 22.30 -9.17 -7.57
CA GLU A 13 23.44 -8.30 -7.89
C GLU A 13 23.19 -7.48 -9.18
N ARG A 14 22.71 -8.14 -10.23
CA ARG A 14 22.35 -7.47 -11.49
C ARG A 14 21.27 -6.40 -11.27
N ARG A 15 20.22 -6.73 -10.50
CA ARG A 15 19.14 -5.77 -10.20
C ARG A 15 19.62 -4.57 -9.40
N ILE A 16 20.53 -4.78 -8.45
CA ILE A 16 21.16 -3.72 -7.68
C ILE A 16 21.94 -2.78 -8.61
N PHE A 17 22.68 -3.33 -9.57
CA PHE A 17 23.41 -2.53 -10.55
C PHE A 17 22.49 -1.70 -11.46
N GLU A 18 21.40 -2.29 -11.93
CA GLU A 18 20.37 -1.57 -12.72
C GLU A 18 19.75 -0.40 -11.92
N LEU A 19 19.45 -0.62 -10.63
CA LEU A 19 18.96 0.44 -9.74
C LEU A 19 20.01 1.51 -9.44
N ASP A 20 21.28 1.15 -9.32
CA ASP A 20 22.37 2.09 -9.08
C ASP A 20 22.53 3.08 -10.24
N ILE A 21 22.42 2.60 -11.48
CA ILE A 21 22.41 3.44 -12.67
C ILE A 21 21.20 4.38 -12.65
N LYS A 22 20.01 3.85 -12.37
CA LYS A 22 18.77 4.65 -12.30
C LYS A 22 18.88 5.73 -11.22
N CYS A 23 19.31 5.37 -10.01
CA CYS A 23 19.50 6.28 -8.89
C CYS A 23 20.52 7.38 -9.22
N SER A 24 21.64 7.02 -9.84
CA SER A 24 22.67 7.97 -10.26
C SER A 24 22.15 8.97 -11.29
N SER A 25 21.35 8.49 -12.26
CA SER A 25 20.70 9.35 -13.26
C SER A 25 19.74 10.36 -12.61
N LEU A 26 18.91 9.91 -11.68
CA LEU A 26 17.95 10.79 -10.99
C LEU A 26 18.66 11.82 -10.08
N ARG A 27 19.75 11.42 -9.41
CA ARG A 27 20.57 12.34 -8.61
C ARG A 27 21.28 13.40 -9.45
N ALA A 28 21.60 13.09 -10.70
CA ALA A 28 22.14 14.09 -11.63
C ALA A 28 21.11 15.17 -11.97
N GLU A 29 19.82 14.84 -11.98
CA GLU A 29 18.72 15.82 -12.14
C GLU A 29 18.50 16.65 -10.88
N LYS A 30 18.54 16.04 -9.69
CA LYS A 30 18.33 16.71 -8.40
C LYS A 30 19.27 16.13 -7.33
N GLN A 31 20.34 16.86 -7.02
CA GLN A 31 21.40 16.38 -6.13
C GLN A 31 20.98 16.34 -4.65
N ASP A 32 20.14 17.27 -4.19
CA ASP A 32 19.84 17.46 -2.77
C ASP A 32 18.55 16.76 -2.31
N ASP A 33 18.14 15.67 -2.97
CA ASP A 33 16.95 14.93 -2.57
C ASP A 33 17.27 13.85 -1.52
N ASP A 34 16.70 13.98 -0.33
CA ASP A 34 16.98 13.11 0.82
C ASP A 34 16.70 11.62 0.52
N TYR A 35 15.64 11.32 -0.26
CA TYR A 35 15.29 9.94 -0.61
C TYR A 35 16.30 9.33 -1.57
N LEU A 36 16.73 10.09 -2.58
CA LEU A 36 17.75 9.62 -3.51
C LEU A 36 19.12 9.47 -2.84
N GLN A 37 19.45 10.31 -1.85
CA GLN A 37 20.66 10.18 -1.05
C GLN A 37 20.62 8.92 -0.18
N ASN A 38 19.48 8.65 0.48
CA ASN A 38 19.28 7.44 1.26
C ASN A 38 19.37 6.18 0.39
N ALA A 39 18.69 6.18 -0.76
CA ALA A 39 18.76 5.09 -1.74
C ALA A 39 20.20 4.81 -2.18
N SER A 40 20.96 5.86 -2.51
CA SER A 40 22.38 5.73 -2.89
C SER A 40 23.23 5.15 -1.75
N ALA A 41 23.02 5.58 -0.52
CA ALA A 41 23.77 5.08 0.63
C ALA A 41 23.46 3.59 0.91
N ILE A 42 22.22 3.14 0.72
CA ILE A 42 21.85 1.73 0.84
C ILE A 42 22.45 0.91 -0.31
N LEU A 43 22.41 1.43 -1.54
CA LEU A 43 23.03 0.79 -2.71
C LEU A 43 24.54 0.59 -2.53
N ASP A 44 25.25 1.56 -1.96
CA ASP A 44 26.68 1.41 -1.68
C ASP A 44 26.96 0.29 -0.66
N LYS A 45 26.11 0.15 0.36
CA LYS A 45 26.19 -0.98 1.31
C LYS A 45 25.95 -2.32 0.60
N LEU A 46 24.90 -2.39 -0.22
CA LEU A 46 24.58 -3.60 -1.00
C LEU A 46 25.71 -3.98 -1.96
N LYS A 47 26.31 -3.02 -2.68
CA LYS A 47 27.47 -3.27 -3.56
C LYS A 47 28.70 -3.74 -2.79
N SER A 48 28.96 -3.16 -1.61
CA SER A 48 30.08 -3.55 -0.76
C SER A 48 29.99 -4.99 -0.28
N PHE A 49 28.75 -5.46 -0.04
CA PHE A 49 28.46 -6.82 0.39
C PHE A 49 28.88 -7.87 -0.65
N TYR A 50 28.51 -7.66 -1.93
CA TYR A 50 28.89 -8.58 -3.02
C TYR A 50 30.40 -8.60 -3.28
N ARG A 51 31.10 -7.47 -3.06
CA ARG A 51 32.56 -7.40 -3.22
C ARG A 51 33.34 -8.19 -2.16
N GLN A 52 32.78 -8.37 -0.96
CA GLN A 52 33.48 -8.96 0.18
C GLN A 52 33.25 -10.48 0.35
N GLY A 53 32.57 -11.14 -0.60
CA GLY A 53 32.47 -12.60 -0.59
C GLY A 53 31.46 -13.20 0.40
N GLY A 54 30.47 -12.41 0.86
CA GLY A 54 29.17 -12.88 1.35
C GLY A 54 29.13 -14.09 2.29
N GLU A 55 30.00 -14.17 3.30
CA GLU A 55 29.91 -15.24 4.30
C GLU A 55 28.73 -14.97 5.25
N SER A 56 27.62 -15.72 5.05
CA SER A 56 26.45 -15.83 5.94
C SER A 56 25.48 -14.63 6.06
N SER A 57 25.26 -13.83 5.01
CA SER A 57 24.18 -12.83 5.07
C SER A 57 22.79 -13.45 4.92
N ASN A 58 21.84 -12.96 5.72
CA ASN A 58 20.43 -13.27 5.56
C ASN A 58 19.89 -12.64 4.26
N LEU A 59 19.55 -13.47 3.27
CA LEU A 59 18.92 -13.06 1.99
C LEU A 59 17.69 -12.14 2.22
N SER A 60 16.94 -12.38 3.29
CA SER A 60 15.81 -11.52 3.68
C SER A 60 16.27 -10.08 3.92
N LYS A 61 17.39 -9.86 4.62
CA LYS A 61 17.88 -8.51 4.88
C LYS A 61 18.33 -7.81 3.59
N LEU A 62 18.99 -8.53 2.69
CA LEU A 62 19.37 -7.98 1.38
C LEU A 62 18.16 -7.58 0.54
N LEU A 63 17.12 -8.44 0.52
CA LEU A 63 15.87 -8.15 -0.19
C LEU A 63 15.10 -6.98 0.45
N GLN A 64 15.11 -6.85 1.77
CA GLN A 64 14.52 -5.71 2.47
C GLN A 64 15.23 -4.40 2.12
N ASP A 65 16.58 -4.39 2.14
CA ASP A 65 17.36 -3.20 1.77
C ASP A 65 17.17 -2.85 0.29
N TYR A 66 17.12 -3.84 -0.60
CA TYR A 66 16.75 -3.66 -2.01
C TYR A 66 15.34 -3.05 -2.17
N THR A 67 14.37 -3.54 -1.41
CA THR A 67 12.99 -3.04 -1.42
C THR A 67 12.94 -1.57 -0.97
N GLN A 68 13.71 -1.20 0.06
CA GLN A 68 13.79 0.18 0.53
C GLN A 68 14.31 1.12 -0.57
N VAL A 69 15.35 0.72 -1.31
CA VAL A 69 15.87 1.50 -2.45
C VAL A 69 14.79 1.73 -3.51
N ILE A 70 14.00 0.70 -3.83
CA ILE A 70 12.87 0.84 -4.78
C ILE A 70 11.83 1.82 -4.23
N LEU A 71 11.47 1.71 -2.95
CA LEU A 71 10.50 2.61 -2.33
C LEU A 71 10.97 4.07 -2.38
N ASP A 72 12.24 4.34 -2.07
CA ASP A 72 12.81 5.70 -2.07
C ASP A 72 12.85 6.29 -3.49
N ILE A 73 13.32 5.52 -4.48
CA ILE A 73 13.39 5.97 -5.88
C ILE A 73 12.00 6.22 -6.44
N THR A 74 11.07 5.28 -6.24
CA THR A 74 9.70 5.43 -6.74
C THR A 74 8.96 6.55 -6.00
N PHE A 75 9.27 6.84 -4.74
CA PHE A 75 8.69 7.96 -3.99
C PHE A 75 9.05 9.29 -4.63
N TYR A 76 10.33 9.47 -4.97
CA TYR A 76 10.77 10.64 -5.71
C TYR A 76 10.05 10.80 -7.05
N GLU A 77 9.98 9.74 -7.86
CA GLU A 77 9.37 9.78 -9.18
C GLU A 77 7.84 10.00 -9.14
N GLU A 78 7.15 9.42 -8.14
CA GLU A 78 5.72 9.62 -7.94
C GLU A 78 5.39 11.06 -7.54
N ASN A 79 6.15 11.65 -6.62
CA ASN A 79 5.96 13.05 -6.24
C ASN A 79 6.13 13.97 -7.45
N LYS A 80 7.12 13.71 -8.31
CA LYS A 80 7.31 14.45 -9.56
C LYS A 80 6.08 14.38 -10.47
N LEU A 81 5.41 13.22 -10.57
CA LEU A 81 4.17 13.08 -11.34
C LEU A 81 2.99 13.83 -10.70
N VAL A 82 2.89 13.79 -9.36
CA VAL A 82 1.85 14.50 -8.61
C VAL A 82 2.02 16.01 -8.78
N ASP A 83 3.25 16.52 -8.62
CA ASP A 83 3.58 17.95 -8.79
C ASP A 83 3.28 18.45 -10.21
N GLN A 84 3.38 17.57 -11.21
CA GLN A 84 3.07 17.85 -12.61
C GLN A 84 1.59 17.58 -12.97
N GLU A 85 0.77 17.23 -11.98
CA GLU A 85 -0.64 16.87 -12.16
C GLU A 85 -0.87 15.78 -13.22
N PHE A 86 -0.02 14.76 -13.27
CA PHE A 86 -0.14 13.63 -14.20
C PHE A 86 -0.40 14.07 -15.67
N PRO A 87 0.62 14.57 -16.38
CA PRO A 87 0.51 15.00 -17.77
C PRO A 87 0.09 13.86 -18.70
N GLU A 88 -0.85 14.12 -19.63
CA GLU A 88 -1.56 13.07 -20.38
C GLU A 88 -0.68 12.25 -21.33
N ASP A 89 0.40 12.84 -21.82
CA ASP A 89 1.32 12.27 -22.81
C ASP A 89 2.25 11.21 -22.23
N CYS A 90 2.74 11.39 -21.00
CA CYS A 90 3.73 10.47 -20.40
C CYS A 90 3.21 9.68 -19.20
N SER A 91 2.16 10.15 -18.52
CA SER A 91 1.69 9.52 -17.27
C SER A 91 1.31 8.05 -17.42
N PRO A 92 0.55 7.61 -18.45
CA PRO A 92 0.16 6.20 -18.54
C PRO A 92 1.36 5.24 -18.54
N PHE A 93 2.40 5.59 -19.32
CA PHE A 93 3.63 4.80 -19.38
C PHE A 93 4.39 4.86 -18.05
N LYS A 94 4.50 6.05 -17.45
CA LYS A 94 5.26 6.21 -16.21
C LYS A 94 4.60 5.50 -15.02
N ILE A 95 3.28 5.55 -14.92
CA ILE A 95 2.51 4.81 -13.92
C ILE A 95 2.75 3.31 -14.08
N GLN A 96 2.68 2.79 -15.30
CA GLN A 96 2.94 1.37 -15.54
C GLN A 96 4.36 0.97 -15.13
N GLN A 97 5.36 1.80 -15.44
CA GLN A 97 6.74 1.56 -15.02
C GLN A 97 6.87 1.54 -13.49
N LEU A 98 6.28 2.52 -12.80
CA LEU A 98 6.34 2.61 -11.33
C LEU A 98 5.63 1.43 -10.66
N LEU A 99 4.47 1.00 -11.18
CA LEU A 99 3.78 -0.18 -10.68
C LEU A 99 4.60 -1.46 -10.88
N GLN A 100 5.33 -1.58 -11.99
CA GLN A 100 6.24 -2.68 -12.24
C GLN A 100 7.43 -2.66 -11.25
N ASP A 101 8.05 -1.50 -11.06
CA ASP A 101 9.15 -1.32 -10.11
C ASP A 101 8.71 -1.67 -8.68
N LEU A 102 7.52 -1.22 -8.26
CA LEU A 102 6.93 -1.54 -6.95
C LEU A 102 6.49 -3.02 -6.81
N THR A 103 6.33 -3.76 -7.92
CA THR A 103 5.97 -5.19 -7.89
C THR A 103 7.21 -6.08 -7.88
N GLU A 104 8.34 -5.62 -8.43
CA GLU A 104 9.56 -6.41 -8.57
C GLU A 104 10.09 -6.98 -7.23
N PRO A 105 10.05 -6.27 -6.08
CA PRO A 105 10.46 -6.85 -4.80
C PRO A 105 9.74 -8.15 -4.44
N GLU A 106 8.41 -8.21 -4.64
CA GLU A 106 7.61 -9.40 -4.35
C GLU A 106 7.96 -10.54 -5.30
N VAL A 107 8.11 -10.23 -6.59
CA VAL A 107 8.49 -11.20 -7.62
C VAL A 107 9.87 -11.77 -7.32
N LEU A 108 10.83 -10.91 -6.99
CA LEU A 108 12.20 -11.30 -6.69
C LEU A 108 12.28 -12.13 -5.40
N ALA A 109 11.54 -11.75 -4.35
CA ALA A 109 11.42 -12.56 -3.14
C ALA A 109 10.86 -13.97 -3.43
N GLY A 110 9.79 -14.05 -4.24
CA GLY A 110 9.22 -15.34 -4.65
C GLY A 110 10.16 -16.20 -5.51
N ARG A 111 11.01 -15.58 -6.34
CA ARG A 111 12.01 -16.30 -7.16
C ARG A 111 13.23 -16.76 -6.34
N LEU A 112 13.75 -15.92 -5.46
CA LEU A 112 14.98 -16.19 -4.71
C LEU A 112 14.74 -17.02 -3.44
N ALA A 113 13.54 -16.97 -2.87
CA ALA A 113 13.17 -17.72 -1.67
C ALA A 113 11.83 -18.46 -1.87
N PRO A 114 11.71 -19.38 -2.85
CA PRO A 114 10.44 -20.04 -3.19
C PRO A 114 9.87 -20.92 -2.07
N ALA A 115 10.69 -21.31 -1.09
CA ALA A 115 10.28 -22.09 0.08
C ALA A 115 9.73 -21.23 1.23
N GLN A 116 9.80 -19.89 1.13
CA GLN A 116 9.33 -18.96 2.15
C GLN A 116 8.21 -18.11 1.59
N GLU A 117 7.24 -17.74 2.44
CA GLU A 117 6.25 -16.75 2.06
C GLU A 117 6.92 -15.39 1.86
N VAL A 118 6.49 -14.63 0.83
CA VAL A 118 7.02 -13.28 0.53
C VAL A 118 6.96 -12.38 1.76
N GLN A 119 5.89 -12.48 2.55
CA GLN A 119 5.72 -11.75 3.80
C GLN A 119 6.80 -12.09 4.85
N SER A 120 7.24 -13.34 4.93
CA SER A 120 8.32 -13.75 5.85
C SER A 120 9.69 -13.22 5.41
N VAL A 121 9.87 -13.02 4.11
CA VAL A 121 11.13 -12.53 3.52
C VAL A 121 11.22 -11.00 3.59
N LEU A 122 10.19 -10.29 3.11
CA LEU A 122 10.17 -8.83 3.07
C LEU A 122 9.75 -8.20 4.41
N GLY A 123 9.03 -8.95 5.25
CA GLY A 123 8.42 -8.40 6.46
C GLY A 123 7.10 -7.67 6.18
N LEU A 124 6.30 -7.54 7.23
CA LEU A 124 4.96 -6.95 7.16
C LEU A 124 5.00 -5.47 6.74
N GLU A 125 5.91 -4.69 7.29
CA GLU A 125 5.96 -3.23 7.08
C GLU A 125 6.26 -2.86 5.62
N LEU A 126 7.27 -3.51 5.03
CA LEU A 126 7.63 -3.26 3.63
C LEU A 126 6.56 -3.78 2.68
N LEU A 127 6.00 -4.96 2.93
CA LEU A 127 4.94 -5.52 2.09
C LEU A 127 3.68 -4.65 2.10
N GLU A 128 3.26 -4.19 3.28
CA GLU A 128 2.16 -3.24 3.43
C GLU A 128 2.44 -1.92 2.71
N CYS A 129 3.67 -1.40 2.84
CA CYS A 129 4.09 -0.18 2.15
C CYS A 129 4.03 -0.35 0.62
N LEU A 130 4.49 -1.46 0.07
CA LEU A 130 4.41 -1.72 -1.38
C LEU A 130 2.95 -1.74 -1.87
N TYR A 131 2.04 -2.38 -1.13
CA TYR A 131 0.61 -2.37 -1.48
C TYR A 131 -0.02 -0.98 -1.36
N TRP A 132 0.28 -0.27 -0.27
CA TRP A 132 -0.15 1.10 -0.06
C TRP A 132 0.30 2.00 -1.21
N ARG A 133 1.59 1.99 -1.55
CA ARG A 133 2.19 2.87 -2.56
C ARG A 133 1.59 2.64 -3.94
N ARG A 134 1.38 1.38 -4.36
CA ARG A 134 0.70 1.07 -5.63
C ARG A 134 -0.75 1.57 -5.65
N GLY A 135 -1.48 1.34 -4.55
CA GLY A 135 -2.87 1.77 -4.41
C GLY A 135 -3.01 3.30 -4.41
N ALA A 136 -2.18 3.98 -3.61
CA ALA A 136 -2.15 5.43 -3.50
C ALA A 136 -1.74 6.11 -4.81
N LEU A 137 -0.76 5.56 -5.54
CA LEU A 137 -0.38 6.07 -6.86
C LEU A 137 -1.56 6.03 -7.84
N LEU A 138 -2.28 4.90 -7.89
CA LEU A 138 -3.47 4.76 -8.73
C LEU A 138 -4.62 5.65 -8.26
N TYR A 139 -4.80 5.81 -6.95
CA TYR A 139 -5.76 6.76 -6.39
C TYR A 139 -5.47 8.18 -6.87
N MET A 140 -4.24 8.67 -6.68
CA MET A 140 -3.83 10.02 -7.06
C MET A 140 -4.01 10.24 -8.57
N TYR A 141 -3.62 9.27 -9.39
CA TYR A 141 -3.82 9.32 -10.83
C TYR A 141 -5.31 9.39 -11.20
N CYS A 142 -6.14 8.52 -10.62
CA CYS A 142 -7.58 8.52 -10.87
C CYS A 142 -8.26 9.79 -10.36
N HIS A 143 -7.81 10.35 -9.24
CA HIS A 143 -8.31 11.58 -8.66
C HIS A 143 -8.10 12.75 -9.63
N THR A 144 -6.90 12.89 -10.19
CA THR A 144 -6.60 13.91 -11.21
C THR A 144 -7.41 13.68 -12.49
N LEU A 145 -7.50 12.44 -12.97
CA LEU A 145 -8.26 12.12 -14.18
C LEU A 145 -9.76 12.33 -14.03
N HIS A 146 -10.33 12.06 -12.84
CA HIS A 146 -11.75 12.26 -12.54
C HIS A 146 -12.20 13.71 -12.84
N GLN A 147 -11.31 14.68 -12.64
CA GLN A 147 -11.56 16.09 -12.94
C GLN A 147 -11.62 16.36 -14.46
N ARG A 148 -10.97 15.54 -15.29
CA ARG A 148 -10.89 15.65 -16.77
C ARG A 148 -12.01 14.89 -17.47
N LYS A 149 -13.26 15.39 -17.36
CA LYS A 149 -14.46 14.73 -17.91
C LYS A 149 -14.36 14.32 -19.40
N GLN A 150 -13.68 15.09 -20.24
CA GLN A 150 -13.52 14.77 -21.67
C GLN A 150 -12.61 13.57 -21.91
N TRP A 151 -11.57 13.40 -21.08
CA TRP A 151 -10.63 12.29 -21.18
C TRP A 151 -11.30 10.96 -20.81
N ILE A 152 -12.09 10.96 -19.72
CA ILE A 152 -12.81 9.76 -19.25
C ILE A 152 -13.80 9.25 -20.30
N LYS A 153 -14.47 10.15 -21.03
CA LYS A 153 -15.37 9.75 -22.13
C LYS A 153 -14.65 8.94 -23.22
N LYS A 154 -13.37 9.21 -23.46
CA LYS A 154 -12.57 8.50 -24.48
C LYS A 154 -11.85 7.27 -23.91
N ASN A 155 -11.47 7.29 -22.64
CA ASN A 155 -10.59 6.30 -22.01
C ASN A 155 -11.24 5.59 -20.80
N LYS A 156 -12.56 5.41 -20.84
CA LYS A 156 -13.37 4.89 -19.73
C LYS A 156 -12.88 3.53 -19.22
N ASP A 157 -12.60 2.59 -20.12
CA ASP A 157 -12.16 1.25 -19.74
C ASP A 157 -10.80 1.27 -19.04
N THR A 158 -9.90 2.14 -19.50
CA THR A 158 -8.60 2.35 -18.85
C THR A 158 -8.80 2.92 -17.45
N PHE A 159 -9.67 3.92 -17.30
CA PHE A 159 -10.00 4.51 -16.01
C PHE A 159 -10.57 3.47 -15.02
N LEU A 160 -11.54 2.67 -15.45
CA LEU A 160 -12.14 1.63 -14.61
C LEU A 160 -11.14 0.53 -14.24
N LYS A 161 -10.24 0.15 -15.16
CA LYS A 161 -9.13 -0.77 -14.85
C LYS A 161 -8.18 -0.20 -13.79
N CYS A 162 -7.78 1.07 -13.92
CA CYS A 162 -6.95 1.74 -12.93
C CYS A 162 -7.63 1.76 -11.54
N ILE A 163 -8.94 2.03 -11.50
CA ILE A 163 -9.71 1.96 -10.26
C ILE A 163 -9.69 0.53 -9.69
N GLN A 164 -9.99 -0.46 -10.51
CA GLN A 164 -10.08 -1.84 -10.08
C GLN A 164 -8.75 -2.34 -9.49
N GLU A 165 -7.63 -2.05 -10.15
CA GLU A 165 -6.30 -2.39 -9.64
C GLU A 165 -5.94 -1.61 -8.36
N GLY A 166 -6.28 -0.32 -8.30
CA GLY A 166 -6.03 0.49 -7.11
C GLY A 166 -6.77 -0.04 -5.89
N VAL A 167 -8.06 -0.35 -6.02
CA VAL A 167 -8.86 -0.97 -4.96
C VAL A 167 -8.28 -2.32 -4.54
N ARG A 168 -7.80 -3.16 -5.47
CA ARG A 168 -7.16 -4.44 -5.14
C ARG A 168 -5.90 -4.26 -4.30
N TYR A 169 -5.02 -3.34 -4.68
CA TYR A 169 -3.80 -3.08 -3.92
C TYR A 169 -4.11 -2.55 -2.52
N LEU A 170 -5.05 -1.61 -2.40
CA LEU A 170 -5.47 -1.07 -1.12
C LEU A 170 -6.15 -2.12 -0.23
N MET A 171 -6.97 -3.01 -0.80
CA MET A 171 -7.54 -4.15 -0.07
C MET A 171 -6.45 -5.12 0.41
N ARG A 172 -5.44 -5.41 -0.43
CA ARG A 172 -4.30 -6.25 -0.02
C ARG A 172 -3.50 -5.60 1.10
N MET A 173 -3.28 -4.28 1.06
CA MET A 173 -2.66 -3.52 2.14
C MET A 173 -3.37 -3.75 3.47
N LEU A 174 -4.70 -3.61 3.52
CA LEU A 174 -5.50 -3.86 4.72
C LEU A 174 -5.45 -5.34 5.17
N GLN A 175 -5.04 -6.27 4.31
CA GLN A 175 -4.98 -7.70 4.62
C GLN A 175 -3.61 -8.17 5.11
N VAL A 176 -2.52 -7.40 4.90
CA VAL A 176 -1.15 -7.81 5.26
C VAL A 176 -1.03 -8.18 6.74
N ARG A 177 -1.66 -7.40 7.63
CA ARG A 177 -1.64 -7.64 9.08
C ARG A 177 -2.85 -8.43 9.61
N ASN A 178 -3.86 -8.66 8.77
CA ASN A 178 -5.11 -9.34 9.10
C ASN A 178 -5.09 -10.82 8.72
N SER A 179 -3.98 -11.51 8.96
CA SER A 179 -3.83 -12.96 8.68
C SER A 179 -4.61 -13.85 9.64
N VAL A 180 -5.10 -13.31 10.76
CA VAL A 180 -5.96 -14.07 11.67
C VAL A 180 -7.40 -13.96 11.19
N LYS A 181 -7.91 -15.04 10.57
CA LYS A 181 -9.34 -15.35 10.63
C LYS A 181 -9.68 -15.59 12.11
N LEU A 182 -9.86 -14.53 12.89
CA LEU A 182 -10.48 -14.63 14.19
C LEU A 182 -11.94 -14.96 13.88
N ASN A 183 -12.28 -16.24 13.99
CA ASN A 183 -13.67 -16.69 14.03
C ASN A 183 -14.47 -15.72 14.92
N ASP A 184 -15.66 -15.32 14.46
CA ASP A 184 -16.60 -14.34 15.00
C ASP A 184 -17.08 -14.59 16.46
N GLY A 185 -16.20 -14.96 17.38
CA GLY A 185 -16.59 -15.40 18.72
C GLY A 185 -15.51 -15.34 19.81
N VAL A 186 -14.34 -14.74 19.57
CA VAL A 186 -13.37 -14.57 20.67
C VAL A 186 -13.70 -13.30 21.45
N VAL A 187 -14.38 -13.47 22.59
CA VAL A 187 -14.49 -12.44 23.62
C VAL A 187 -13.22 -12.51 24.46
N LEU A 188 -12.34 -11.52 24.33
CA LEU A 188 -11.15 -11.39 25.18
C LEU A 188 -11.61 -10.83 26.53
N HIS A 189 -11.61 -11.70 27.55
CA HIS A 189 -12.11 -11.37 28.88
C HIS A 189 -11.03 -10.86 29.84
N ASP A 190 -9.74 -10.84 29.45
CA ASP A 190 -8.66 -10.42 30.32
C ASP A 190 -7.84 -9.24 29.76
N THR A 191 -7.67 -8.23 30.61
CA THR A 191 -6.95 -6.99 30.31
C THR A 191 -5.46 -7.24 30.06
N ALA A 192 -4.91 -8.35 30.57
CA ALA A 192 -3.51 -8.73 30.39
C ALA A 192 -3.22 -9.19 28.95
N THR A 193 -4.06 -10.05 28.36
CA THR A 193 -3.89 -10.50 26.96
C THR A 193 -4.08 -9.36 25.95
N ALA A 194 -5.00 -8.42 26.23
CA ALA A 194 -5.13 -7.19 25.45
C ALA A 194 -3.87 -6.30 25.53
N GLY A 195 -3.21 -6.26 26.68
CA GLY A 195 -1.93 -5.58 26.89
C GLY A 195 -0.80 -6.21 26.06
N PHE A 196 -0.68 -7.54 26.07
CA PHE A 196 0.35 -8.25 25.28
C PHE A 196 0.18 -8.08 23.76
N LEU A 197 -1.05 -7.93 23.27
CA LEU A 197 -1.32 -7.61 21.85
C LEU A 197 -0.96 -6.16 21.50
N SER A 198 -1.06 -5.23 22.46
CA SER A 198 -0.68 -3.81 22.28
C SER A 198 0.83 -3.56 22.30
N GLU A 199 1.63 -4.49 22.83
CA GLU A 199 3.10 -4.45 22.77
C GLU A 199 3.65 -4.79 21.37
N GLY A 200 2.79 -5.28 20.47
CA GLY A 200 3.07 -5.37 19.03
C GLY A 200 3.13 -3.97 18.41
N LYS A 201 4.35 -3.43 18.30
CA LYS A 201 4.68 -2.12 17.71
C LYS A 201 3.91 -1.79 16.43
N ASN A 202 3.61 -0.50 16.30
CA ASN A 202 2.72 0.18 15.33
C ASN A 202 1.26 0.32 15.79
N VAL A 203 1.10 0.83 17.02
CA VAL A 203 -0.15 1.45 17.47
C VAL A 203 -0.15 2.87 16.92
N ILE A 204 -1.27 3.29 16.33
CA ILE A 204 -1.66 4.69 16.10
C ILE A 204 -0.96 5.55 17.15
N THR A 205 -0.09 6.47 16.73
CA THR A 205 0.56 7.38 17.66
C THR A 205 -0.55 8.22 18.29
N LEU A 206 -1.04 7.81 19.46
CA LEU A 206 -1.98 8.54 20.31
C LEU A 206 -1.23 9.74 20.89
N ASN A 207 -0.77 10.64 20.02
CA ASN A 207 -0.15 11.89 20.36
C ASN A 207 -1.25 12.92 20.63
N ASN A 208 -1.98 12.76 21.73
CA ASN A 208 -2.23 13.89 22.61
C ASN A 208 -2.73 13.46 23.99
N LYS A 209 -2.30 14.23 24.98
CA LYS A 209 -2.50 14.03 26.41
C LYS A 209 -3.98 13.94 26.75
N ASN A 210 -4.48 12.73 26.95
CA ASN A 210 -5.58 12.33 27.84
C ASN A 210 -5.89 10.85 27.57
N CYS A 211 -4.98 9.94 27.91
CA CYS A 211 -5.32 8.52 27.92
C CYS A 211 -6.42 8.31 28.96
N CYS A 212 -7.61 7.91 28.50
CA CYS A 212 -8.62 7.33 29.36
C CYS A 212 -7.99 6.14 30.09
N THR A 213 -7.94 6.19 31.42
CA THR A 213 -7.48 5.09 32.27
C THR A 213 -8.55 4.01 32.46
N ASP A 214 -9.64 4.06 31.67
CA ASP A 214 -10.75 3.13 31.74
C ASP A 214 -10.43 1.84 30.94
N PRO A 215 -10.29 0.68 31.61
CA PRO A 215 -10.03 -0.61 30.96
C PRO A 215 -11.10 -1.00 29.94
N HIS A 216 -12.36 -0.56 30.12
CA HIS A 216 -13.43 -0.85 29.16
C HIS A 216 -13.27 -0.10 27.84
N LEU A 217 -12.77 1.14 27.88
CA LEU A 217 -12.53 1.95 26.68
C LEU A 217 -11.30 1.43 25.90
N ILE A 218 -10.29 0.92 26.60
CA ILE A 218 -9.13 0.26 25.99
C ILE A 218 -9.56 -1.03 25.26
N ILE A 219 -10.39 -1.86 25.89
CA ILE A 219 -10.92 -3.09 25.26
C ILE A 219 -11.82 -2.75 24.05
N LEU A 220 -12.59 -1.66 24.13
CA LEU A 220 -13.40 -1.17 23.01
C LEU A 220 -12.53 -0.70 21.85
N THR A 221 -11.51 0.12 22.10
CA THR A 221 -10.56 0.62 21.08
C THR A 221 -9.76 -0.52 20.45
N VAL A 222 -9.30 -1.49 21.25
CA VAL A 222 -8.64 -2.69 20.75
C VAL A 222 -9.60 -3.52 19.88
N SER A 223 -10.84 -3.72 20.33
CA SER A 223 -11.82 -4.50 19.57
C SER A 223 -12.34 -3.80 18.32
N LEU A 224 -12.46 -2.47 18.31
CA LEU A 224 -13.03 -1.69 17.19
C LEU A 224 -11.99 -1.25 16.17
N CYS A 225 -10.72 -1.02 16.56
CA CYS A 225 -9.65 -0.67 15.60
C CYS A 225 -8.86 -1.90 15.16
N PHE A 226 -8.47 -2.81 16.07
CA PHE A 226 -7.58 -3.91 15.70
C PHE A 226 -8.31 -5.10 15.04
N ARG A 227 -9.59 -5.38 15.39
CA ARG A 227 -10.36 -6.43 14.68
C ARG A 227 -10.57 -6.13 13.20
N PRO A 228 -10.88 -4.88 12.77
CA PRO A 228 -10.89 -4.55 11.34
C PRO A 228 -9.50 -4.28 10.75
N GLY A 229 -8.43 -4.32 11.57
CA GLY A 229 -7.04 -4.12 11.15
C GLY A 229 -6.64 -2.68 10.86
N ILE A 230 -7.12 -1.73 11.66
CA ILE A 230 -6.71 -0.33 11.62
C ILE A 230 -5.52 -0.16 12.57
N PHE A 231 -4.31 -0.13 12.01
CA PHE A 231 -3.07 -0.04 12.79
C PHE A 231 -2.42 1.35 12.71
N SER A 232 -2.81 2.18 11.75
CA SER A 232 -2.22 3.52 11.54
C SER A 232 -3.20 4.45 10.81
N ASP A 233 -2.88 5.75 10.80
CA ASP A 233 -3.58 6.76 10.00
C ASP A 233 -3.64 6.38 8.51
N THR A 234 -2.59 5.73 8.01
CA THR A 234 -2.55 5.19 6.64
C THR A 234 -3.67 4.18 6.39
N HIS A 235 -4.06 3.35 7.38
CA HIS A 235 -5.18 2.41 7.21
C HIS A 235 -6.53 3.13 7.08
N LEU A 236 -6.74 4.22 7.82
CA LEU A 236 -7.94 5.04 7.70
C LEU A 236 -8.00 5.74 6.35
N LEU A 237 -6.86 6.28 5.89
CA LEU A 237 -6.73 6.88 4.58
C LEU A 237 -6.98 5.86 3.46
N THR A 238 -6.45 4.63 3.59
CA THR A 238 -6.75 3.50 2.72
C THR A 238 -8.24 3.23 2.60
N MET A 239 -8.96 3.22 3.72
CA MET A 239 -10.41 2.99 3.71
C MET A 239 -11.14 4.10 2.95
N MET A 240 -10.76 5.36 3.15
CA MET A 240 -11.33 6.49 2.42
C MET A 240 -11.05 6.38 0.90
N TYR A 241 -9.80 6.11 0.52
CA TYR A 241 -9.39 5.97 -0.89
C TYR A 241 -10.14 4.83 -1.58
N ILE A 242 -10.32 3.69 -0.92
CA ILE A 242 -11.14 2.58 -1.46
C ILE A 242 -12.58 3.07 -1.70
N GLY A 243 -13.17 3.77 -0.73
CA GLY A 243 -14.53 4.29 -0.84
C GLY A 243 -14.73 5.26 -2.01
N GLU A 244 -13.83 6.22 -2.17
CA GLU A 244 -13.88 7.20 -3.27
C GLU A 244 -13.69 6.54 -4.64
N MET A 245 -12.73 5.62 -4.76
CA MET A 245 -12.51 4.88 -6.00
C MET A 245 -13.72 4.01 -6.35
N CYS A 246 -14.33 3.32 -5.37
CA CYS A 246 -15.56 2.56 -5.57
C CYS A 246 -16.72 3.46 -6.03
N PHE A 247 -16.87 4.64 -5.42
CA PHE A 247 -17.85 5.64 -5.84
C PHE A 247 -17.64 6.10 -7.28
N TRP A 248 -16.40 6.41 -7.67
CA TRP A 248 -16.09 6.77 -9.05
C TRP A 248 -16.40 5.62 -10.00
N ALA A 249 -16.03 4.38 -9.68
CA ALA A 249 -16.37 3.23 -10.51
C ALA A 249 -17.87 3.13 -10.76
N VAL A 250 -18.70 3.15 -9.71
CA VAL A 250 -20.16 3.09 -9.82
C VAL A 250 -20.70 4.20 -10.70
N LYS A 251 -20.27 5.45 -10.45
CA LYS A 251 -20.67 6.63 -11.21
C LYS A 251 -20.42 6.51 -12.71
N TYR A 252 -19.32 5.86 -13.11
CA TYR A 252 -19.01 5.68 -14.54
C TYR A 252 -19.52 4.35 -15.10
N GLU A 253 -19.66 3.29 -14.30
CA GLU A 253 -20.28 2.02 -14.72
C GLU A 253 -21.73 2.23 -15.14
N ASP A 254 -22.51 3.01 -14.38
CA ASP A 254 -23.93 3.28 -14.67
C ASP A 254 -24.14 4.06 -16.00
N CYS A 255 -23.10 4.72 -16.54
CA CYS A 255 -23.13 5.33 -17.87
C CYS A 255 -22.84 4.34 -19.03
N SER A 256 -22.71 3.03 -18.77
CA SER A 256 -22.40 1.98 -19.76
C SER A 256 -23.59 1.04 -19.91
N ALA A 257 -24.53 1.40 -20.77
CA ALA A 257 -25.52 0.46 -21.30
C ALA A 257 -24.94 -0.18 -22.57
N ASP A 258 -23.97 -1.10 -22.43
CA ASP A 258 -23.66 -2.17 -23.40
C ASP A 258 -22.25 -2.74 -23.17
N THR A 259 -22.14 -3.81 -22.37
CA THR A 259 -21.24 -4.93 -22.68
C THR A 259 -21.61 -6.13 -21.81
N MET A 260 -22.44 -7.02 -22.34
CA MET A 260 -22.64 -8.37 -21.80
C MET A 260 -21.47 -9.26 -22.24
N ASP A 261 -20.30 -9.12 -21.61
CA ASP A 261 -19.37 -10.24 -21.48
C ASP A 261 -18.23 -9.87 -20.51
N ARG A 262 -17.76 -10.84 -19.70
CA ARG A 262 -16.73 -10.74 -18.63
C ARG A 262 -17.25 -10.32 -17.25
N LYS A 263 -18.03 -11.20 -16.61
CA LYS A 263 -18.53 -11.01 -15.22
C LYS A 263 -17.63 -11.58 -14.11
N GLU A 264 -16.61 -12.38 -14.41
CA GLU A 264 -15.96 -13.20 -13.36
C GLU A 264 -14.86 -12.49 -12.55
N ASP A 265 -14.25 -11.42 -13.07
CA ASP A 265 -13.17 -10.69 -12.39
C ASP A 265 -13.55 -9.25 -11.96
N ARG A 266 -14.81 -8.83 -12.07
CA ARG A 266 -15.22 -7.47 -11.69
C ARG A 266 -15.51 -7.37 -10.20
N LEU A 267 -14.85 -6.43 -9.55
CA LEU A 267 -15.11 -6.11 -8.14
C LEU A 267 -16.55 -5.61 -7.96
N GLN A 268 -17.20 -6.03 -6.88
CA GLN A 268 -18.49 -5.48 -6.48
C GLN A 268 -18.27 -4.12 -5.80
N PHE A 269 -18.04 -3.07 -6.59
CA PHE A 269 -17.65 -1.75 -6.07
C PHE A 269 -18.66 -1.16 -5.08
N ARG A 270 -19.97 -1.37 -5.29
CA ARG A 270 -21.01 -0.93 -4.33
C ARG A 270 -20.84 -1.60 -2.97
N ASP A 271 -20.69 -2.93 -2.95
CA ASP A 271 -20.56 -3.70 -1.70
C ASP A 271 -19.25 -3.39 -0.98
N ILE A 272 -18.13 -3.35 -1.73
CA ILE A 272 -16.80 -3.06 -1.17
C ILE A 272 -16.77 -1.64 -0.60
N GLY A 273 -17.20 -0.65 -1.38
CA GLY A 273 -17.25 0.75 -0.96
C GLY A 273 -18.13 0.94 0.27
N THR A 274 -19.33 0.34 0.28
CA THR A 274 -20.25 0.41 1.42
C THR A 274 -19.66 -0.24 2.66
N GLN A 275 -19.08 -1.44 2.54
CA GLN A 275 -18.51 -2.15 3.68
C GLN A 275 -17.32 -1.37 4.28
N ILE A 276 -16.42 -0.88 3.44
CA ILE A 276 -15.21 -0.18 3.89
C ILE A 276 -15.54 1.19 4.49
N LEU A 277 -16.42 1.98 3.87
CA LEU A 277 -16.80 3.29 4.40
C LEU A 277 -17.59 3.18 5.71
N ASN A 278 -18.45 2.17 5.86
CA ASN A 278 -19.09 1.91 7.15
C ASN A 278 -18.05 1.61 8.25
N LYS A 279 -17.03 0.80 7.95
CA LYS A 279 -15.92 0.55 8.90
C LYS A 279 -15.17 1.84 9.24
N TYR A 280 -14.88 2.68 8.25
CA TYR A 280 -14.23 3.98 8.46
C TYR A 280 -15.06 4.89 9.37
N VAL A 281 -16.35 5.09 9.07
CA VAL A 281 -17.24 5.94 9.88
C VAL A 281 -17.35 5.41 11.31
N LEU A 282 -17.54 4.09 11.49
CA LEU A 282 -17.60 3.48 12.82
C LEU A 282 -16.30 3.68 13.61
N ALA A 283 -15.14 3.62 12.97
CA ALA A 283 -13.85 3.85 13.62
C ALA A 283 -13.66 5.33 14.00
N CYS A 284 -13.96 6.25 13.08
CA CYS A 284 -13.77 7.69 13.26
C CYS A 284 -14.76 8.31 14.25
N GLU A 285 -16.02 7.85 14.28
CA GLU A 285 -17.04 8.36 15.21
C GLU A 285 -17.11 7.59 16.53
N GLY A 286 -16.46 6.43 16.59
CA GLY A 286 -16.30 5.63 17.80
C GLY A 286 -14.95 5.88 18.47
N PRO A 287 -14.03 4.90 18.44
CA PRO A 287 -12.78 4.94 19.21
C PRO A 287 -11.84 6.10 18.85
N LEU A 288 -11.96 6.68 17.66
CA LEU A 288 -11.11 7.78 17.19
C LEU A 288 -11.82 9.14 17.20
N GLN A 289 -12.98 9.24 17.87
CA GLN A 289 -13.72 10.49 17.94
C GLN A 289 -12.84 11.61 18.54
N GLY A 290 -12.80 12.76 17.86
CA GLY A 290 -12.00 13.91 18.28
C GLY A 290 -10.53 13.89 17.81
N GLN A 291 -10.09 12.87 17.06
CA GLN A 291 -8.73 12.79 16.52
C GLN A 291 -8.55 13.51 15.16
N GLY A 292 -9.47 14.42 14.79
CA GLY A 292 -9.38 15.23 13.57
C GLY A 292 -9.81 14.57 12.26
N TRP A 293 -10.32 13.33 12.31
CA TRP A 293 -10.87 12.64 11.13
C TRP A 293 -12.27 13.14 10.77
N ASN A 294 -12.48 13.45 9.49
CA ASN A 294 -13.77 13.89 8.96
C ASN A 294 -14.53 12.70 8.34
N THR A 295 -15.82 12.57 8.68
CA THR A 295 -16.72 11.50 8.18
C THR A 295 -17.80 11.99 7.23
N GLU A 296 -17.90 13.30 6.98
CA GLU A 296 -18.93 13.92 6.14
C GLU A 296 -18.87 13.38 4.71
N ASN A 297 -17.71 13.45 4.06
CA ASN A 297 -17.53 12.93 2.69
C ASN A 297 -17.82 11.41 2.62
N ALA A 298 -17.38 10.64 3.61
CA ALA A 298 -17.66 9.21 3.68
C ALA A 298 -19.17 8.91 3.77
N LYS A 299 -19.90 9.70 4.56
CA LYS A 299 -21.37 9.59 4.69
C LYS A 299 -22.10 10.01 3.42
N GLU A 300 -21.64 11.07 2.76
CA GLU A 300 -22.18 11.49 1.46
C GLU A 300 -22.03 10.38 0.42
N ILE A 301 -20.85 9.78 0.31
CA ILE A 301 -20.60 8.67 -0.61
C ILE A 301 -21.49 7.47 -0.26
N LEU A 302 -21.59 7.11 1.03
CA LEU A 302 -22.44 6.01 1.49
C LEU A 302 -23.90 6.20 1.09
N SER A 303 -24.43 7.43 1.15
CA SER A 303 -25.80 7.73 0.75
C SER A 303 -26.10 7.48 -0.73
N ILE A 304 -25.06 7.39 -1.58
CA ILE A 304 -25.18 7.13 -3.03
C ILE A 304 -24.96 5.63 -3.34
N LEU A 305 -24.17 4.94 -2.52
CA LEU A 305 -23.85 3.52 -2.71
C LEU A 305 -24.97 2.60 -2.18
N GLN A 306 -25.68 3.02 -1.13
CA GLN A 306 -26.84 2.34 -0.52
C GLN A 306 -28.14 2.57 -1.29
#